data_AF-A0A4P7HBT2-F1
#
_entry.id   AF-A0A4P7HBT2-F1
#
_cell.length_a   1.000
_cell.length_b   1.000
_cell.length_c   1.000
_cell.angle_alpha   90.00
_cell.angle_beta   90.00
_cell.angle_gamma   90.00
#
_symmetry.space_group_name_H-M   'P 1'
#
loop_
_entity.id
_entity.type
_entity.pdbx_description
1 polymer ?
#
loop_
_entity_poly.entity_id
_entity_poly.type
_entity_poly.pdbx_seq_one_letter_code
_entity_poly.pdbx_strand_id
1 'polypeptide(L)'
;MVETYSDTPVSAERRTFMMDYGQFYLTGTADTSEELPEVVDRAIDHGLYAITAGGNIVVLSPHQYNFAMRVDLELFDRPQHPDRTDWQVVIDETTTIDDRGELWITSATSTSDVPIAIAPGSYHVEISGRGLRFVGQPDSTTPGDVWRVRMWPADTNAEYPPPQRWP
;
A
#
# COMPACT_ATOMS: atom_id res chain seq x y z
N MET A 1 17.93 -31.20 -3.67
CA MET A 1 16.46 -31.14 -3.66
C MET A 1 16.12 -29.69 -3.90
N VAL A 2 15.58 -29.34 -5.06
CA VAL A 2 15.21 -27.96 -5.37
C VAL A 2 13.77 -27.79 -4.87
N GLU A 3 13.57 -27.08 -3.77
CA GLU A 3 12.22 -26.73 -3.34
C GLU A 3 11.59 -25.90 -4.46
N THR A 4 10.51 -26.43 -5.04
CA THR A 4 9.74 -25.70 -6.05
C THR A 4 8.81 -24.79 -5.28
N TYR A 5 9.09 -23.51 -5.40
CA TYR A 5 8.45 -22.45 -4.66
C TYR A 5 7.18 -21.99 -5.39
N SER A 6 6.11 -21.77 -4.64
CA SER A 6 4.83 -21.33 -5.21
C SER A 6 4.80 -19.81 -5.30
N ASP A 7 4.61 -19.28 -6.51
CA ASP A 7 4.30 -17.86 -6.75
C ASP A 7 2.84 -17.51 -6.42
N THR A 8 2.10 -18.43 -5.79
CA THR A 8 0.69 -18.22 -5.42
C THR A 8 0.61 -17.63 -4.03
N PRO A 9 -0.13 -16.52 -3.84
CA PRO A 9 -0.32 -15.95 -2.52
C PRO A 9 -1.05 -16.93 -1.60
N VAL A 10 -0.70 -16.90 -0.31
CA VAL A 10 -1.37 -17.62 0.77
C VAL A 10 -2.79 -17.11 0.96
N SER A 11 -2.99 -15.80 0.74
CA SER A 11 -4.31 -15.17 0.71
C SER A 11 -4.31 -14.03 -0.32
N ALA A 12 -5.42 -13.85 -1.03
CA ALA A 12 -5.60 -12.76 -1.97
C ALA A 12 -7.00 -12.17 -1.84
N GLU A 13 -7.07 -10.85 -1.76
CA GLU A 13 -8.31 -10.09 -1.62
C GLU A 13 -8.33 -8.90 -2.57
N ARG A 14 -9.53 -8.52 -3.02
CA ARG A 14 -9.74 -7.28 -3.77
C ARG A 14 -10.65 -6.36 -2.99
N ARG A 15 -10.22 -5.13 -2.81
CA ARG A 15 -11.04 -4.06 -2.24
C ARG A 15 -11.30 -2.99 -3.29
N THR A 16 -12.52 -2.47 -3.27
CA THR A 16 -12.90 -1.29 -4.05
C THR A 16 -13.54 -0.29 -3.13
N PHE A 17 -12.99 0.92 -3.09
CA PHE A 17 -13.47 1.99 -2.22
C PHE A 17 -13.24 3.37 -2.84
N MET A 18 -13.78 4.39 -2.20
CA MET A 18 -13.65 5.78 -2.63
C MET A 18 -12.38 6.41 -2.05
N MET A 19 -11.40 6.67 -2.89
CA MET A 19 -10.26 7.49 -2.53
C MET A 19 -10.58 8.97 -2.78
N ASP A 20 -10.19 9.79 -1.82
CA ASP A 20 -10.37 11.24 -1.82
C ASP A 20 -9.08 11.90 -1.33
N TYR A 21 -8.84 13.14 -1.74
CA TYR A 21 -7.64 13.93 -1.49
C TYR A 21 -6.31 13.41 -2.05
N GLY A 22 -6.33 12.34 -2.86
CA GLY A 22 -5.13 11.78 -3.46
C GLY A 22 -4.30 10.91 -2.53
N GLN A 23 -4.91 10.36 -1.49
CA GLN A 23 -4.24 9.44 -0.58
C GLN A 23 -5.15 8.32 -0.09
N PHE A 24 -4.53 7.22 0.27
CA PHE A 24 -5.14 6.16 1.06
C PHE A 24 -4.15 5.62 2.07
N TYR A 25 -4.64 4.87 3.04
CA TYR A 25 -3.89 4.41 4.20
C TYR A 25 -3.97 2.90 4.32
N LEU A 26 -2.87 2.30 4.77
CA LEU A 26 -2.82 0.93 5.26
C LEU A 26 -2.63 1.00 6.78
N THR A 27 -3.64 0.59 7.53
CA THR A 27 -3.67 0.71 8.99
C THR A 27 -3.71 -0.66 9.63
N GLY A 28 -2.58 -1.09 10.19
CA GLY A 28 -2.42 -2.38 10.87
C GLY A 28 -2.36 -2.27 12.39
N THR A 29 -2.28 -1.04 12.91
CA THR A 29 -2.13 -0.77 14.34
C THR A 29 -3.04 0.37 14.77
N ALA A 30 -3.58 0.25 15.98
CA ALA A 30 -4.32 1.31 16.64
C ALA A 30 -3.41 2.45 17.18
N ASP A 31 -2.11 2.41 16.91
CA ASP A 31 -1.18 3.49 17.24
C ASP A 31 -1.53 4.78 16.49
N THR A 32 -1.92 5.80 17.25
CA THR A 32 -2.24 7.16 16.78
C THR A 32 -1.21 8.18 17.25
N SER A 33 0.02 7.74 17.51
CA SER A 33 1.12 8.63 17.93
C SER A 33 1.45 9.72 16.91
N GLU A 34 1.14 9.46 15.63
CA GLU A 34 1.25 10.44 14.55
C GLU A 34 -0.11 10.74 13.94
N GLU A 35 -0.42 12.02 13.76
CA GLU A 35 -1.61 12.49 13.07
C GLU A 35 -1.44 12.26 11.56
N LEU A 36 -2.28 11.42 10.96
CA LEU A 36 -2.17 11.06 9.53
C LEU A 36 -2.08 12.26 8.58
N PRO A 37 -2.78 13.40 8.79
CA PRO A 37 -2.61 14.58 7.96
C PRO A 37 -1.16 15.14 7.97
N GLU A 38 -0.49 15.15 9.12
CA GLU A 38 0.90 15.61 9.21
C GLU A 38 1.86 14.66 8.48
N VAL A 39 1.55 13.36 8.50
CA VAL A 39 2.29 12.34 7.76
C VAL A 39 2.11 12.51 6.24
N VAL A 40 0.92 12.87 5.79
CA VAL A 40 0.63 13.21 4.38
C VAL A 40 1.46 14.41 3.94
N ASP A 41 1.46 15.51 4.72
CA ASP A 41 2.24 16.70 4.40
C ASP A 41 3.74 16.37 4.29
N ARG A 42 4.27 15.55 5.22
CA ARG A 42 5.64 15.06 5.18
C ARG A 42 5.94 14.26 3.91
N ALA A 43 5.03 13.36 3.50
CA ALA A 43 5.21 12.59 2.27
C ALA A 43 5.27 13.50 1.03
N ILE A 44 4.41 14.52 0.98
CA ILE A 44 4.37 15.53 -0.10
C ILE A 44 5.68 16.33 -0.13
N ASP A 45 6.12 16.85 1.01
CA ASP A 45 7.33 17.67 1.13
C ASP A 45 8.61 16.91 0.71
N HIS A 46 8.67 15.62 1.04
CA HIS A 46 9.78 14.75 0.63
C HIS A 46 9.63 14.18 -0.79
N GLY A 47 8.49 14.45 -1.43
CA GLY A 47 8.17 13.95 -2.75
C GLY A 47 8.07 12.42 -2.80
N LEU A 48 7.60 11.77 -1.74
CA LEU A 48 7.46 10.32 -1.64
C LEU A 48 6.09 9.86 -2.16
N TYR A 49 6.03 8.63 -2.70
CA TYR A 49 4.74 7.98 -2.98
C TYR A 49 4.12 7.31 -1.76
N ALA A 50 4.94 6.88 -0.80
CA ALA A 50 4.45 6.33 0.45
C ALA A 50 5.40 6.67 1.59
N ILE A 51 4.89 6.59 2.82
CA ILE A 51 5.68 6.73 4.02
C ILE A 51 5.04 5.91 5.15
N THR A 52 5.88 5.20 5.90
CA THR A 52 5.47 4.56 7.16
C THR A 52 5.56 5.54 8.34
N ALA A 53 4.54 5.54 9.18
CA ALA A 53 4.42 6.36 10.39
C ALA A 53 3.67 5.56 11.47
N GLY A 54 4.28 5.39 12.65
CA GLY A 54 3.70 4.56 13.72
C GLY A 54 3.31 3.12 13.30
N GLY A 55 3.96 2.55 12.27
CA GLY A 55 3.61 1.23 11.72
C GLY A 55 2.45 1.22 10.71
N ASN A 56 1.77 2.35 10.51
CA ASN A 56 0.78 2.57 9.46
C ASN A 56 1.44 3.18 8.22
N ILE A 57 0.86 2.98 7.04
CA ILE A 57 1.43 3.49 5.77
C ILE A 57 0.46 4.49 5.15
N VAL A 58 0.96 5.66 4.79
CA VAL A 58 0.29 6.60 3.89
C VAL A 58 0.76 6.32 2.47
N VAL A 59 -0.16 6.22 1.52
CA VAL A 59 0.13 6.09 0.08
C VAL A 59 -0.50 7.26 -0.65
N LEU A 60 0.31 7.97 -1.44
CA LEU A 60 -0.13 9.07 -2.28
C LEU A 60 -0.39 8.60 -3.72
N SER A 61 -1.49 9.07 -4.28
CA SER A 61 -1.90 8.86 -5.67
C SER A 61 -1.83 10.18 -6.44
N PRO A 62 -1.38 10.17 -7.71
CA PRO A 62 -1.38 11.38 -8.55
C PRO A 62 -2.78 11.92 -8.82
N HIS A 63 -3.82 11.09 -8.67
CA HIS A 63 -5.20 11.51 -8.86
C HIS A 63 -5.78 11.96 -7.54
N GLN A 64 -6.41 13.14 -7.50
CA GLN A 64 -7.05 13.65 -6.29
C GLN A 64 -8.27 12.81 -5.87
N TYR A 65 -9.02 12.27 -6.84
CA TYR A 65 -10.24 11.50 -6.59
C TYR A 65 -10.20 10.18 -7.35
N ASN A 66 -10.60 9.08 -6.70
CA ASN A 66 -10.95 7.83 -7.35
C ASN A 66 -12.07 7.11 -6.59
N PHE A 67 -13.30 7.25 -7.08
CA PHE A 67 -14.51 6.72 -6.45
C PHE A 67 -14.71 5.22 -6.67
N ALA A 68 -13.87 4.58 -7.46
CA ALA A 68 -13.84 3.15 -7.67
C ALA A 68 -12.40 2.62 -7.60
N MET A 69 -11.64 3.09 -6.62
CA MET A 69 -10.24 2.70 -6.50
C MET A 69 -10.13 1.23 -6.17
N ARG A 70 -9.41 0.50 -7.00
CA ARG A 70 -9.16 -0.93 -6.82
C ARG A 70 -7.78 -1.14 -6.18
N VAL A 71 -7.78 -1.84 -5.06
CA VAL A 71 -6.57 -2.36 -4.41
C VAL A 71 -6.67 -3.88 -4.37
N ASP A 72 -5.74 -4.56 -5.04
CA ASP A 72 -5.54 -6.00 -4.89
C ASP A 72 -4.52 -6.23 -3.77
N LEU A 73 -4.89 -6.94 -2.71
CA LEU A 73 -3.99 -7.30 -1.60
C LEU A 73 -3.63 -8.79 -1.68
N GLU A 74 -2.34 -9.10 -1.59
CA GLU A 74 -1.81 -10.46 -1.70
C GLU A 74 -0.82 -10.72 -0.56
N LEU A 75 -1.09 -11.75 0.25
CA LEU A 75 -0.22 -12.19 1.34
C LEU A 75 0.63 -13.38 0.88
N PHE A 76 1.93 -13.28 1.04
CA PHE A 76 2.92 -14.30 0.72
C PHE A 76 3.65 -14.76 1.97
N ASP A 77 4.23 -15.96 1.89
CA ASP A 77 5.11 -16.51 2.93
C ASP A 77 6.54 -15.95 2.84
N ARG A 78 6.96 -15.41 1.69
CA ARG A 78 8.30 -14.85 1.42
C ARG A 78 8.34 -13.99 0.15
N PRO A 79 9.42 -13.21 -0.07
CA PRO A 79 9.53 -12.35 -1.26
C PRO A 79 9.77 -13.16 -2.54
N GLN A 80 8.81 -13.20 -3.47
CA GLN A 80 8.99 -13.72 -4.85
C GLN A 80 8.07 -13.00 -5.85
N HIS A 81 8.57 -11.94 -6.49
CA HIS A 81 7.75 -11.05 -7.32
C HIS A 81 8.45 -10.71 -8.65
N PRO A 82 8.40 -11.60 -9.66
CA PRO A 82 9.10 -11.41 -10.93
C PRO A 82 8.51 -10.30 -11.83
N ASP A 83 7.29 -9.84 -11.53
CA ASP A 83 6.53 -8.89 -12.36
C ASP A 83 6.69 -7.43 -11.95
N ARG A 84 7.64 -7.09 -11.06
CA ARG A 84 7.86 -5.71 -10.59
C ARG A 84 8.07 -4.71 -11.74
N THR A 85 8.66 -5.14 -12.86
CA THR A 85 8.88 -4.29 -14.04
C THR A 85 7.61 -3.97 -14.83
N ASP A 86 6.51 -4.65 -14.56
CA ASP A 86 5.22 -4.43 -15.22
C ASP A 86 4.42 -3.27 -14.59
N TRP A 87 4.96 -2.66 -13.54
CA TRP A 87 4.34 -1.58 -12.77
C TRP A 87 5.09 -0.26 -12.99
N GLN A 88 4.34 0.84 -13.01
CA GLN A 88 4.92 2.18 -13.19
C GLN A 88 5.62 2.66 -11.92
N VAL A 89 5.08 2.28 -10.77
CA VAL A 89 5.57 2.60 -9.44
C VAL A 89 5.60 1.31 -8.63
N VAL A 90 6.70 1.07 -7.91
CA VAL A 90 6.86 -0.03 -6.97
C VAL A 90 7.61 0.52 -5.76
N ILE A 91 6.93 0.56 -4.63
CA ILE A 91 7.42 1.11 -3.38
C ILE A 91 7.54 -0.02 -2.38
N ASP A 92 8.60 0.01 -1.57
CA ASP A 92 8.85 -0.94 -0.52
C ASP A 92 8.80 -0.21 0.82
N GLU A 93 7.94 -0.68 1.72
CA GLU A 93 7.74 -0.14 3.06
C GLU A 93 7.67 -1.29 4.07
N THR A 94 7.65 -0.96 5.36
CA THR A 94 7.41 -1.93 6.44
C THR A 94 6.22 -1.52 7.27
N THR A 95 5.32 -2.44 7.59
CA THR A 95 4.18 -2.19 8.47
C THR A 95 4.18 -3.15 9.66
N THR A 96 3.39 -2.82 10.67
CA THR A 96 3.13 -3.68 11.81
C THR A 96 1.64 -3.96 11.91
N ILE A 97 1.29 -5.23 12.03
CA ILE A 97 -0.04 -5.68 12.40
C ILE A 97 -0.04 -5.95 13.91
N ASP A 98 -0.91 -5.26 14.63
CA ASP A 98 -1.05 -5.40 16.08
C ASP A 98 -1.81 -6.70 16.47
N ASP A 99 -2.01 -6.91 17.77
CA ASP A 99 -2.64 -8.12 18.31
C ASP A 99 -4.10 -8.32 17.86
N ARG A 100 -4.76 -7.31 17.25
CA ARG A 100 -6.09 -7.48 16.65
C ARG A 100 -6.02 -8.33 15.39
N GLY A 101 -4.86 -8.39 14.72
CA GLY A 101 -4.69 -9.19 13.51
C GLY A 101 -5.49 -8.67 12.33
N GLU A 102 -5.61 -7.35 12.22
CA GLU A 102 -6.45 -6.69 11.21
C GLU A 102 -5.63 -5.66 10.43
N LEU A 103 -5.81 -5.65 9.11
CA LEU A 103 -5.36 -4.56 8.25
C LEU A 103 -6.58 -3.86 7.64
N TRP A 104 -6.64 -2.56 7.83
CA TRP A 104 -7.65 -1.70 7.23
C TRP A 104 -7.06 -0.93 6.05
N ILE A 105 -7.85 -0.85 4.97
CA ILE A 105 -7.56 0.06 3.87
C ILE A 105 -8.57 1.20 3.95
N THR A 106 -8.08 2.43 4.08
CA THR A 106 -8.93 3.62 4.28
C THR A 106 -8.47 4.78 3.40
N SER A 107 -9.30 5.81 3.33
CA SER A 107 -9.11 7.09 2.68
C SER A 107 -9.65 8.15 3.63
N ALA A 108 -9.34 9.43 3.38
CA ALA A 108 -9.80 10.52 4.25
C ALA A 108 -11.34 10.56 4.42
N THR A 109 -12.10 10.13 3.41
CA THR A 109 -13.57 10.17 3.43
C THR A 109 -14.23 8.80 3.27
N SER A 110 -13.46 7.70 3.25
CA SER A 110 -14.04 6.35 3.21
C SER A 110 -13.14 5.29 3.85
N THR A 111 -13.73 4.17 4.25
CA THR A 111 -13.04 3.01 4.80
C THR A 111 -13.52 1.78 4.05
N SER A 112 -12.64 0.80 3.83
CA SER A 112 -13.08 -0.54 3.46
C SER A 112 -14.08 -1.08 4.49
N ASP A 113 -15.12 -1.76 4.03
CA ASP A 113 -16.25 -2.16 4.89
C ASP A 113 -15.86 -3.17 5.99
N VAL A 114 -14.82 -3.98 5.74
CA VAL A 114 -14.38 -5.09 6.61
C VAL A 114 -12.85 -5.15 6.59
N PRO A 115 -12.19 -5.35 7.74
CA PRO A 115 -10.74 -5.50 7.78
C PRO A 115 -10.31 -6.78 7.09
N ILE A 116 -9.05 -6.80 6.69
CA ILE A 116 -8.38 -7.97 6.16
C ILE A 116 -7.71 -8.66 7.34
N ALA A 117 -8.01 -9.95 7.55
CA ALA A 117 -7.40 -10.72 8.63
C ALA A 117 -5.95 -11.05 8.27
N ILE A 118 -5.01 -10.56 9.07
CA ILE A 118 -3.56 -10.78 8.89
C ILE A 118 -2.98 -11.15 10.26
N ALA A 119 -2.10 -12.15 10.34
CA ALA A 119 -1.50 -12.52 11.62
C ALA A 119 -0.70 -11.35 12.21
N PRO A 120 -0.71 -11.13 13.54
CA PRO A 120 0.11 -10.10 14.17
C PRO A 120 1.61 -10.26 13.83
N GLY A 121 2.32 -9.15 13.67
CA GLY A 121 3.74 -9.14 13.37
C GLY A 121 4.19 -8.01 12.46
N SER A 122 5.48 -8.00 12.12
CA SER A 122 6.06 -7.04 11.18
C SER A 122 6.09 -7.61 9.78
N TYR A 123 5.68 -6.80 8.81
CA TYR A 123 5.58 -7.19 7.41
C TYR A 123 6.35 -6.22 6.54
N HIS A 124 7.02 -6.78 5.53
CA HIS A 124 7.36 -6.02 4.35
C HIS A 124 6.09 -5.77 3.54
N VAL A 125 6.01 -4.60 2.92
CA VAL A 125 4.91 -4.21 2.04
C VAL A 125 5.48 -3.69 0.73
N GLU A 126 5.17 -4.38 -0.37
CA GLU A 126 5.39 -3.88 -1.72
C GLU A 126 4.09 -3.26 -2.24
N ILE A 127 4.12 -1.96 -2.53
CA ILE A 127 2.99 -1.18 -3.04
C ILE A 127 3.26 -0.83 -4.49
N SER A 128 2.48 -1.41 -5.39
CA SER A 128 2.64 -1.24 -6.83
C SER A 128 1.47 -0.45 -7.43
N GLY A 129 1.77 0.51 -8.29
CA GLY A 129 0.77 1.35 -8.96
C GLY A 129 0.96 1.36 -10.48
N ARG A 130 -0.15 1.28 -11.23
CA ARG A 130 -0.16 1.44 -12.70
C ARG A 130 -1.48 2.04 -13.19
N GLY A 131 -1.50 2.53 -14.42
CA GLY A 131 -2.54 3.42 -14.91
C GLY A 131 -2.40 4.86 -14.37
N LEU A 132 -1.26 5.18 -13.74
CA LEU A 132 -0.98 6.46 -13.12
C LEU A 132 -0.71 7.52 -14.19
N ARG A 133 -1.34 8.70 -14.05
CA ARG A 133 -1.19 9.85 -14.95
C ARG A 133 -0.78 11.08 -14.15
N PHE A 134 0.35 11.66 -14.51
CA PHE A 134 0.99 12.74 -13.75
C PHE A 134 0.77 14.14 -14.33
N VAL A 135 0.24 14.25 -15.55
CA VAL A 135 0.03 15.54 -16.25
C VAL A 135 -1.27 15.51 -17.05
N GLY A 136 -2.06 16.59 -16.98
CA GLY A 136 -2.89 17.03 -18.11
C GLY A 136 -4.37 16.64 -18.14
N GLN A 137 -4.99 16.16 -17.04
CA GLN A 137 -6.46 16.13 -16.99
C GLN A 137 -6.97 16.24 -15.55
N PRO A 138 -7.80 17.24 -15.23
CA PRO A 138 -8.68 17.15 -14.08
C PRO A 138 -9.93 16.35 -14.48
N ASP A 139 -10.65 15.81 -13.50
CA ASP A 139 -12.09 15.50 -13.58
C ASP A 139 -12.57 14.07 -13.88
N SER A 140 -11.71 13.05 -14.04
CA SER A 140 -12.22 11.67 -13.89
C SER A 140 -12.19 11.25 -12.44
N THR A 141 -13.36 11.00 -11.86
CA THR A 141 -13.48 10.33 -10.57
C THR A 141 -13.27 8.81 -10.67
N THR A 142 -12.96 8.29 -11.87
CA THR A 142 -12.63 6.89 -12.12
C THR A 142 -11.44 6.79 -13.08
N PRO A 143 -10.24 7.23 -12.66
CA PRO A 143 -9.06 7.32 -13.53
C PRO A 143 -8.55 5.96 -14.03
N GLY A 144 -9.01 4.85 -13.43
CA GLY A 144 -8.68 3.49 -13.85
C GLY A 144 -7.28 3.04 -13.41
N ASP A 145 -6.65 3.75 -12.50
CA ASP A 145 -5.45 3.27 -11.82
C ASP A 145 -5.79 2.03 -10.99
N VAL A 146 -4.81 1.13 -10.94
CA VAL A 146 -4.88 -0.09 -10.16
C VAL A 146 -3.69 -0.09 -9.22
N TRP A 147 -3.99 -0.37 -7.97
CA TRP A 147 -3.00 -0.54 -6.93
C TRP A 147 -2.94 -2.00 -6.50
N ARG A 148 -1.75 -2.46 -6.17
CA ARG A 148 -1.51 -3.77 -5.57
C ARG A 148 -0.66 -3.62 -4.34
N VAL A 149 -1.05 -4.31 -3.28
CA VAL A 149 -0.31 -4.40 -2.02
C VAL A 149 0.09 -5.86 -1.84
N ARG A 150 1.39 -6.13 -1.83
CA ARG A 150 1.91 -7.45 -1.47
C ARG A 150 2.57 -7.39 -0.13
N MET A 151 2.30 -8.38 0.71
CA MET A 151 2.85 -8.45 2.05
C MET A 151 3.50 -9.80 2.29
N TRP A 152 4.60 -9.80 3.03
CA TRP A 152 5.23 -11.00 3.57
C TRP A 152 5.94 -10.66 4.89
N PRO A 153 6.20 -11.64 5.76
CA PRO A 153 6.90 -11.38 7.01
C PRO A 153 8.21 -10.63 6.78
N ALA A 154 8.44 -9.54 7.52
CA ALA A 154 9.65 -8.75 7.39
C ALA A 154 10.87 -9.58 7.86
N ASP A 155 11.91 -9.64 7.04
CA ASP A 155 13.22 -10.10 7.49
C ASP A 155 13.97 -8.90 8.07
N THR A 156 14.37 -8.98 9.34
CA THR A 156 15.11 -7.91 10.03
C THR A 156 16.46 -7.61 9.39
N ASN A 157 16.97 -8.50 8.54
CA ASN A 157 18.25 -8.33 7.84
C ASN A 157 18.09 -7.98 6.35
N ALA A 158 16.87 -7.85 5.84
CA ALA A 158 16.68 -7.49 4.44
C ALA A 158 17.03 -6.02 4.20
N GLU A 159 17.75 -5.77 3.11
CA GLU A 159 17.98 -4.43 2.60
C GLU A 159 16.92 -4.14 1.54
N TYR A 160 16.09 -3.13 1.80
CA TYR A 160 15.02 -2.73 0.89
C TYR A 160 15.48 -1.62 -0.05
N PRO A 161 14.91 -1.56 -1.27
CA PRO A 161 15.20 -0.47 -2.20
C PRO A 161 14.94 0.90 -1.54
N PRO A 162 15.67 1.95 -1.94
CA PRO A 162 15.40 3.29 -1.43
C PRO A 162 13.96 3.73 -1.78
N PRO A 163 13.31 4.54 -0.93
CA PRO A 163 11.95 5.01 -1.18
C PRO A 163 11.81 5.68 -2.55
N GLN A 164 10.77 5.31 -3.29
CA GLN A 164 10.49 5.90 -4.59
C GLN A 164 9.88 7.29 -4.44
N ARG A 165 10.35 8.23 -5.27
CA ARG A 165 9.89 9.62 -5.31
C ARG A 165 9.10 9.93 -6.57
N TRP A 166 8.24 10.95 -6.51
CA TRP A 166 7.63 11.54 -7.70
C TRP A 166 8.70 11.89 -8.75
N PRO A 167 8.39 11.73 -10.06
CA PRO A 167 9.30 12.13 -11.13
C PRO A 167 9.56 13.65 -11.16
#